data_AF-A0A962RKG7-F1
#
_entry.id   AF-A0A962RKG7-F1
#
_cell.length_a   1.000
_cell.length_b   1.000
_cell.length_c   1.000
_cell.angle_alpha   90.00
_cell.angle_beta   90.00
_cell.angle_gamma   90.00
#
_symmetry.space_group_name_H-M   'P 1'
#
loop_
_entity.id
_entity.type
_entity.pdbx_description
1 polymer ?
#
loop_
_entity_poly.entity_id
_entity_poly.type
_entity_poly.pdbx_seq_one_letter_code
_entity_poly.pdbx_strand_id
1 'polypeptide(L)'
;RTVYQGHLFVGTELLSDSPMKDHPLTPMRDANLVRVLGRQTRLAVGLVPFEQVEQGASGIRQALDRLRGDGRRLAIVDAVSDEHLRAIGEATVDMPLVTGGSGIALGIPQSLATRGVLTLAPVPTEMPAAAGFSAVLAGSCSTATRAQIEAAIAAGMPARRIDPEAIAADPALVEALLDWARSQLEGGIPLIYSSAEPEEVARIQSRLGVQRAGALIEQAMAEIAAGLVALGVTRLIVAGGETSGAVVERLGVRAIEIGPEIDPGVPWTRCLDDQLPLVLALKSGNFGAPDFFIKAWQQLS
;
A
#
# COMPACT_ATOMS: atom_id res chain seq x y z
N ARG A 1 -3.31 -9.37 -10.47
CA ARG A 1 -2.13 -10.25 -10.71
C ARG A 1 -2.67 -11.66 -10.72
N THR A 2 -2.20 -12.50 -11.63
CA THR A 2 -2.65 -13.89 -11.75
C THR A 2 -1.44 -14.80 -11.95
N VAL A 3 -1.55 -16.05 -11.53
CA VAL A 3 -0.52 -17.08 -11.74
C VAL A 3 -1.14 -18.22 -12.53
N TYR A 4 -0.53 -18.57 -13.65
CA TYR A 4 -0.97 -19.66 -14.52
C TYR A 4 0.23 -20.46 -15.02
N GLN A 5 0.18 -21.78 -14.85
CA GLN A 5 1.29 -22.70 -15.11
C GLN A 5 2.59 -22.24 -14.44
N GLY A 6 2.50 -21.72 -13.21
CA GLY A 6 3.60 -21.18 -12.43
C GLY A 6 4.17 -19.85 -12.93
N HIS A 7 3.58 -19.22 -13.95
CA HIS A 7 4.01 -17.94 -14.49
C HIS A 7 3.16 -16.80 -13.93
N LEU A 8 3.81 -15.76 -13.42
CA LEU A 8 3.14 -14.56 -12.90
C LEU A 8 2.81 -13.58 -14.03
N PHE A 9 1.57 -13.11 -14.05
CA PHE A 9 1.06 -12.09 -14.96
C PHE A 9 0.73 -10.78 -14.22
N VAL A 10 1.07 -9.66 -14.87
CA VAL A 10 0.74 -8.30 -14.46
C VAL A 10 -0.22 -7.74 -15.51
N GLY A 11 -1.51 -7.72 -15.19
CA GLY A 11 -2.54 -7.43 -16.19
C GLY A 11 -2.55 -8.53 -17.25
N THR A 12 -2.38 -8.15 -18.51
CA THR A 12 -2.34 -9.07 -19.65
C THR A 12 -0.92 -9.50 -20.04
N GLU A 13 0.11 -8.99 -19.39
CA GLU A 13 1.52 -9.25 -19.72
C GLU A 13 2.15 -10.24 -18.72
N LEU A 14 3.15 -10.99 -19.19
CA LEU A 14 4.05 -11.70 -18.29
C LEU A 14 4.81 -10.72 -17.40
N LEU A 15 5.16 -11.13 -16.19
CA LEU A 15 6.00 -10.34 -15.29
C LEU A 15 7.29 -9.84 -15.98
N SER A 16 7.90 -10.70 -16.80
CA SER A 16 9.14 -10.41 -17.53
C SER A 16 8.99 -9.42 -18.69
N ASP A 17 7.77 -9.16 -19.12
CA ASP A 17 7.48 -8.21 -20.21
C ASP A 17 6.94 -6.88 -19.68
N SER A 18 6.34 -6.92 -18.48
CA SER A 18 5.83 -5.75 -17.75
C SER A 18 6.93 -4.77 -17.32
N PRO A 19 6.57 -3.57 -16.83
CA PRO A 19 7.54 -2.61 -16.28
C PRO A 19 8.43 -3.15 -15.16
N MET A 20 8.03 -4.25 -14.49
CA MET A 20 8.84 -4.89 -13.44
C MET A 20 10.16 -5.47 -13.96
N LYS A 21 10.31 -5.73 -15.27
CA LYS A 21 11.55 -6.24 -15.85
C LYS A 21 12.74 -5.30 -15.69
N ASP A 22 12.45 -4.00 -15.59
CA ASP A 22 13.41 -2.91 -15.46
C ASP A 22 13.27 -2.21 -14.09
N HIS A 23 12.64 -2.87 -13.10
CA HIS A 23 12.52 -2.33 -11.75
C HIS A 23 13.91 -1.99 -11.17
N PRO A 24 14.12 -0.77 -10.63
CA PRO A 24 15.46 -0.25 -10.32
C PRO A 24 16.23 -1.05 -9.25
N LEU A 25 15.51 -1.72 -8.35
CA LEU A 25 16.11 -2.50 -7.26
C LEU A 25 16.06 -4.01 -7.51
N THR A 26 15.02 -4.50 -8.18
CA THR A 26 14.69 -5.93 -8.27
C THR A 26 14.12 -6.26 -9.66
N PRO A 27 14.93 -6.15 -10.73
CA PRO A 27 14.46 -6.37 -12.09
C PRO A 27 13.97 -7.82 -12.28
N MET A 28 12.72 -7.98 -12.67
CA MET A 28 12.04 -9.28 -12.79
C MET A 28 12.01 -9.74 -14.24
N ARG A 29 13.10 -10.34 -14.72
CA ARG A 29 13.24 -10.77 -16.14
C ARG A 29 12.81 -12.22 -16.41
N ASP A 30 12.17 -12.84 -15.43
CA ASP A 30 11.76 -14.24 -15.47
C ASP A 30 10.39 -14.36 -14.81
N ALA A 31 9.36 -14.73 -15.57
CA ALA A 31 8.00 -14.84 -15.06
C ALA A 31 7.71 -16.16 -14.34
N ASN A 32 8.57 -17.18 -14.49
CA ASN A 32 8.34 -18.50 -13.91
C ASN A 32 8.72 -18.50 -12.42
N LEU A 33 7.72 -18.47 -11.54
CA LEU A 33 7.90 -18.35 -10.10
C LEU A 33 8.61 -19.56 -9.48
N VAL A 34 8.44 -20.76 -10.05
CA VAL A 34 9.14 -21.97 -9.58
C VAL A 34 10.65 -21.79 -9.77
N ARG A 35 11.06 -21.30 -10.93
CA ARG A 35 12.47 -21.05 -11.25
C ARG A 35 13.03 -19.86 -10.49
N VAL A 36 12.29 -18.76 -10.39
CA VAL A 36 12.69 -17.57 -9.64
C VAL A 36 12.94 -17.93 -8.17
N LEU A 37 11.97 -18.57 -7.51
CA LEU A 37 12.10 -18.99 -6.11
C LEU A 37 13.19 -20.05 -5.94
N GLY A 38 13.29 -21.00 -6.88
CA GLY A 38 14.29 -22.07 -6.85
C GLY A 38 15.75 -21.57 -6.89
N ARG A 39 16.02 -20.38 -7.45
CA ARG A 39 17.36 -19.78 -7.43
C ARG A 39 17.74 -19.18 -6.06
N GLN A 40 16.77 -18.93 -5.20
CA GLN A 40 16.94 -18.19 -3.94
C GLN A 40 16.82 -19.09 -2.70
N THR A 41 16.65 -20.40 -2.90
CA THR A 41 16.47 -21.35 -1.80
C THR A 41 17.16 -22.68 -2.09
N ARG A 42 17.54 -23.39 -1.02
CA ARG A 42 18.03 -24.78 -1.09
C ARG A 42 16.89 -25.79 -1.09
N LEU A 43 15.67 -25.35 -0.80
CA LEU A 43 14.48 -26.21 -0.73
C LEU A 43 13.94 -26.48 -2.14
N ALA A 44 13.53 -27.72 -2.40
CA ALA A 44 12.95 -28.07 -3.69
C ALA A 44 11.55 -27.44 -3.85
N VAL A 45 11.37 -26.67 -4.93
CA VAL A 45 10.13 -25.97 -5.28
C VAL A 45 9.32 -26.82 -6.27
N GLY A 46 8.02 -26.95 -6.04
CA GLY A 46 7.05 -27.60 -6.92
C GLY A 46 5.98 -26.62 -7.43
N LEU A 47 5.05 -27.15 -8.22
CA LEU A 47 3.90 -26.42 -8.77
C LEU A 47 2.62 -27.22 -8.51
N VAL A 48 1.60 -26.56 -7.99
CA VAL A 48 0.20 -27.00 -8.04
C VAL A 48 -0.43 -26.26 -9.22
N PRO A 49 -0.58 -26.93 -10.38
CA PRO A 49 -1.00 -26.26 -11.60
C PRO A 49 -2.51 -26.04 -11.61
N PHE A 50 -2.95 -25.13 -12.46
CA PHE A 50 -4.34 -24.70 -12.63
C PHE A 50 -5.35 -25.87 -12.64
N GLU A 51 -5.06 -26.97 -13.34
CA GLU A 51 -5.98 -28.11 -13.44
C GLU A 51 -6.26 -28.78 -12.08
N GLN A 52 -5.32 -28.69 -11.13
CA GLN A 52 -5.53 -29.17 -9.76
C GLN A 52 -6.23 -28.13 -8.88
N VAL A 53 -6.03 -26.85 -9.18
CA VAL A 53 -6.69 -25.74 -8.48
C VAL A 53 -8.18 -25.67 -8.83
N GLU A 54 -8.54 -25.93 -10.09
CA GLU A 54 -9.94 -26.00 -10.56
C GLU A 54 -10.77 -27.08 -9.87
N GLN A 55 -10.12 -28.09 -9.28
CA GLN A 55 -10.78 -29.12 -8.48
C GLN A 55 -11.10 -28.65 -7.05
N GLY A 56 -10.83 -27.37 -6.73
CA GLY A 56 -11.05 -26.77 -5.43
C GLY A 56 -10.07 -27.23 -4.36
N ALA A 57 -10.41 -26.96 -3.09
CA ALA A 57 -9.52 -27.17 -1.96
C ALA A 57 -9.06 -28.63 -1.79
N SER A 58 -9.88 -29.61 -2.17
CA SER A 58 -9.52 -31.03 -2.13
C SER A 58 -8.43 -31.38 -3.15
N GLY A 59 -8.53 -30.91 -4.39
CA GLY A 59 -7.52 -31.13 -5.43
C GLY A 59 -6.19 -30.46 -5.08
N ILE A 60 -6.26 -29.24 -4.53
CA ILE A 60 -5.08 -28.52 -4.03
C ILE A 60 -4.40 -29.32 -2.91
N ARG A 61 -5.14 -29.79 -1.90
CA ARG A 61 -4.59 -30.63 -0.81
C ARG A 61 -3.89 -31.88 -1.35
N GLN A 62 -4.55 -32.61 -2.25
CA GLN A 62 -3.96 -33.82 -2.86
C GLN A 62 -2.69 -33.52 -3.66
N ALA A 63 -2.64 -32.39 -4.38
CA ALA A 63 -1.44 -31.97 -5.09
C ALA A 63 -0.30 -31.61 -4.13
N LEU A 64 -0.60 -30.88 -3.05
CA LEU A 64 0.38 -30.53 -2.01
C LEU A 64 0.94 -31.77 -1.30
N ASP A 65 0.09 -32.76 -1.00
CA ASP A 65 0.52 -34.03 -0.39
C ASP A 65 1.43 -34.84 -1.33
N ARG A 66 1.10 -34.89 -2.63
CA ARG A 66 1.99 -35.51 -3.64
C ARG A 66 3.34 -34.81 -3.72
N LEU A 67 3.34 -33.48 -3.83
CA LEU A 67 4.58 -32.68 -3.85
C LEU A 67 5.43 -32.93 -2.59
N ARG A 68 4.79 -33.02 -1.42
CA ARG A 68 5.46 -33.36 -0.16
C ARG A 68 6.07 -34.76 -0.19
N GLY A 69 5.36 -35.76 -0.74
CA GLY A 69 5.86 -37.11 -0.96
C GLY A 69 7.08 -37.16 -1.89
N ASP A 70 7.09 -36.30 -2.91
CA ASP A 70 8.20 -36.14 -3.87
C ASP A 70 9.36 -35.28 -3.32
N GLY A 71 9.34 -34.95 -2.02
CA GLY A 71 10.40 -34.19 -1.36
C GLY A 71 10.38 -32.69 -1.67
N ARG A 72 9.34 -32.16 -2.32
CA ARG A 72 9.16 -30.70 -2.49
C ARG A 72 8.69 -30.10 -1.17
N ARG A 73 9.34 -28.99 -0.79
CA ARG A 73 9.08 -28.31 0.49
C ARG A 73 8.43 -26.95 0.31
N LEU A 74 8.42 -26.43 -0.91
CA LEU A 74 7.75 -25.20 -1.32
C LEU A 74 6.91 -25.51 -2.56
N ALA A 75 5.75 -24.87 -2.70
CA ALA A 75 4.89 -25.02 -3.86
C ALA A 75 4.41 -23.65 -4.33
N ILE A 76 4.59 -23.36 -5.61
CA ILE A 76 3.82 -22.31 -6.28
C ILE A 76 2.44 -22.89 -6.57
N VAL A 77 1.38 -22.13 -6.32
CA VAL A 77 0.01 -22.54 -6.62
C VAL A 77 -0.57 -21.55 -7.60
N ASP A 78 -1.15 -22.05 -8.69
CA ASP A 78 -1.80 -21.20 -9.68
C ASP A 78 -3.06 -20.53 -9.09
N ALA A 79 -3.34 -19.31 -9.55
CA ALA A 79 -4.53 -18.56 -9.18
C ALA A 79 -4.83 -17.51 -10.24
N VAL A 80 -5.92 -17.72 -11.00
CA VAL A 80 -6.40 -16.76 -12.01
C VAL A 80 -7.68 -16.02 -11.60
N SER A 81 -8.21 -16.30 -10.40
CA SER A 81 -9.44 -15.72 -9.86
C SER A 81 -9.39 -15.69 -8.33
N ASP A 82 -10.25 -14.88 -7.71
CA ASP A 82 -10.40 -14.86 -6.25
C ASP A 82 -10.94 -16.17 -5.70
N GLU A 83 -11.69 -16.92 -6.51
CA GLU A 83 -12.19 -18.24 -6.09
C GLU A 83 -11.06 -19.25 -5.88
N HIS A 84 -10.03 -19.19 -6.73
CA HIS A 84 -8.81 -19.96 -6.51
C HIS A 84 -8.12 -19.56 -5.21
N LEU A 85 -8.05 -18.26 -4.90
CA LEU A 85 -7.47 -17.79 -3.64
C LEU A 85 -8.26 -18.28 -2.41
N ARG A 86 -9.59 -18.34 -2.50
CA ARG A 86 -10.43 -18.93 -1.44
C ARG A 86 -10.15 -20.42 -1.26
N ALA A 87 -10.12 -21.17 -2.36
CA ALA A 87 -9.81 -22.60 -2.34
C ALA A 87 -8.40 -22.90 -1.80
N ILE A 88 -7.40 -22.07 -2.14
CA ILE A 88 -6.05 -22.17 -1.58
C ILE A 88 -6.06 -21.92 -0.07
N GLY A 89 -6.76 -20.87 0.39
CA GLY A 89 -6.90 -20.59 1.83
C GLY A 89 -7.52 -21.76 2.59
N GLU A 90 -8.56 -22.37 2.05
CA GLU A 90 -9.19 -23.56 2.66
C GLU A 90 -8.27 -24.79 2.66
N ALA A 91 -7.53 -25.00 1.56
CA ALA A 91 -6.59 -26.11 1.45
C ALA A 91 -5.39 -25.99 2.40
N THR A 92 -5.03 -24.76 2.77
CA THR A 92 -3.80 -24.46 3.52
C THR A 92 -4.02 -23.97 4.94
N VAL A 93 -5.27 -23.89 5.41
CA VAL A 93 -5.62 -23.35 6.75
C VAL A 93 -4.97 -24.10 7.91
N ASP A 94 -4.61 -25.38 7.74
CA ASP A 94 -3.89 -26.19 8.74
C ASP A 94 -2.37 -26.12 8.62
N MET A 95 -1.84 -25.42 7.61
CA MET A 95 -0.41 -25.31 7.42
C MET A 95 0.17 -24.33 8.43
N PRO A 96 1.30 -24.67 9.08
CA PRO A 96 1.94 -23.78 10.05
C PRO A 96 2.53 -22.51 9.41
N LEU A 97 2.75 -22.52 8.09
CA LEU A 97 3.28 -21.40 7.34
C LEU A 97 2.70 -21.38 5.93
N VAL A 98 2.14 -20.23 5.55
CA VAL A 98 1.69 -19.92 4.20
C VAL A 98 2.32 -18.57 3.81
N THR A 99 2.81 -18.46 2.57
CA THR A 99 3.50 -17.27 2.08
C THR A 99 2.88 -16.79 0.77
N GLY A 100 2.71 -15.48 0.60
CA GLY A 100 2.18 -14.88 -0.62
C GLY A 100 1.97 -13.37 -0.48
N GLY A 101 1.35 -12.75 -1.49
CA GLY A 101 0.80 -11.41 -1.35
C GLY A 101 -0.51 -11.42 -0.55
N SER A 102 -1.20 -10.29 -0.43
CA SER A 102 -2.45 -10.16 0.34
C SER A 102 -3.55 -11.15 -0.08
N GLY A 103 -3.63 -11.48 -1.38
CA GLY A 103 -4.64 -12.38 -1.91
C GLY A 103 -4.66 -13.78 -1.28
N ILE A 104 -3.51 -14.28 -0.79
CA ILE A 104 -3.44 -15.60 -0.16
C ILE A 104 -4.26 -15.68 1.14
N ALA A 105 -4.48 -14.53 1.79
CA ALA A 105 -5.23 -14.45 3.04
C ALA A 105 -6.76 -14.49 2.83
N LEU A 106 -7.27 -14.33 1.60
CA LEU A 106 -8.71 -14.19 1.33
C LEU A 106 -9.53 -15.39 1.82
N GLY A 107 -9.03 -16.61 1.63
CA GLY A 107 -9.75 -17.83 2.04
C GLY A 107 -9.58 -18.22 3.50
N ILE A 108 -8.59 -17.68 4.22
CA ILE A 108 -8.22 -18.19 5.55
C ILE A 108 -9.29 -17.85 6.61
N PRO A 109 -9.76 -16.59 6.76
CA PRO A 109 -10.75 -16.23 7.77
C PRO A 109 -12.05 -17.02 7.63
N GLN A 110 -12.58 -17.12 6.41
CA GLN A 110 -13.79 -17.91 6.13
C GLN A 110 -13.60 -19.39 6.47
N SER A 111 -12.43 -19.95 6.15
CA SER A 111 -12.12 -21.35 6.45
C SER A 111 -12.07 -21.63 7.96
N LEU A 112 -11.49 -20.72 8.74
CA LEU A 112 -11.48 -20.80 10.20
C LEU A 112 -12.88 -20.62 10.79
N ALA A 113 -13.70 -19.74 10.21
CA ALA A 113 -15.08 -19.51 10.63
C ALA A 113 -15.96 -20.73 10.39
N THR A 114 -15.88 -21.37 9.22
CA THR A 114 -16.61 -22.60 8.91
C THR A 114 -16.24 -23.74 9.85
N ARG A 115 -15.03 -23.73 10.42
CA ARG A 115 -14.56 -24.71 11.42
C ARG A 115 -14.93 -24.33 12.87
N GLY A 116 -15.58 -23.20 13.09
CA GLY A 116 -15.94 -22.69 14.41
C GLY A 116 -14.74 -22.23 15.25
N VAL A 117 -13.58 -21.97 14.63
CA VAL A 117 -12.38 -21.48 15.33
C VAL A 117 -12.46 -19.99 15.62
N LEU A 118 -13.16 -19.22 14.76
CA LEU A 118 -13.40 -17.80 14.95
C LEU A 118 -14.80 -17.41 14.49
N THR A 119 -15.26 -16.24 14.92
CA THR A 119 -16.44 -15.56 14.38
C THR A 119 -15.97 -14.40 13.50
N LEU A 120 -16.47 -14.31 12.27
CA LEU A 120 -16.15 -13.17 11.40
C LEU A 120 -16.80 -11.91 11.94
N ALA A 121 -16.00 -10.87 12.14
CA ALA A 121 -16.51 -9.53 12.40
C ALA A 121 -17.06 -8.93 11.09
N PRO A 122 -18.12 -8.11 11.17
CA PRO A 122 -18.54 -7.31 10.02
C PRO A 122 -17.42 -6.35 9.61
N VAL A 123 -17.31 -6.07 8.31
CA VAL A 123 -16.40 -5.04 7.82
C VAL A 123 -16.92 -3.68 8.29
N PRO A 124 -16.10 -2.85 8.96
CA PRO A 124 -16.50 -1.51 9.34
C PRO A 124 -16.87 -0.70 8.10
N THR A 125 -18.01 0.00 8.12
CA THR A 125 -18.41 0.94 7.06
C THR A 125 -18.03 2.38 7.38
N GLU A 126 -17.80 2.67 8.65
CA GLU A 126 -17.39 3.97 9.17
C GLU A 126 -16.31 3.78 10.24
N MET A 127 -15.51 4.82 10.47
CA MET A 127 -14.53 4.87 11.55
C MET A 127 -14.67 6.17 12.33
N PRO A 128 -14.92 6.10 13.66
CA PRO A 128 -14.97 7.28 14.48
C PRO A 128 -13.63 8.03 14.46
N ALA A 129 -13.67 9.33 14.19
CA ALA A 129 -12.51 10.20 14.19
C ALA A 129 -12.65 11.28 15.26
N ALA A 130 -11.61 11.48 16.06
CA ALA A 130 -11.61 12.54 17.07
C ALA A 130 -11.83 13.92 16.44
N ALA A 131 -12.50 14.82 17.17
CA ALA A 131 -12.65 16.21 16.77
C ALA A 131 -11.28 16.85 16.53
N GLY A 132 -11.18 17.64 15.46
CA GLY A 132 -9.91 18.19 15.00
C GLY A 132 -9.96 18.50 13.51
N PHE A 133 -8.81 18.81 12.94
CA PHE A 133 -8.68 19.19 11.54
C PHE A 133 -8.29 18.02 10.63
N SER A 134 -8.42 18.23 9.33
CA SER A 134 -8.06 17.28 8.28
C SER A 134 -6.93 17.84 7.42
N ALA A 135 -6.01 17.00 6.97
CA ALA A 135 -4.96 17.41 6.02
C ALA A 135 -4.57 16.26 5.08
N VAL A 136 -3.94 16.61 3.95
CA VAL A 136 -3.39 15.66 2.98
C VAL A 136 -1.92 15.96 2.73
N LEU A 137 -1.08 14.91 2.79
CA LEU A 137 0.33 14.94 2.40
C LEU A 137 0.56 13.99 1.24
N ALA A 138 1.12 14.47 0.12
CA ALA A 138 1.37 13.65 -1.06
C ALA A 138 2.82 13.74 -1.54
N GLY A 139 3.63 12.74 -1.21
CA GLY A 139 5.02 12.64 -1.65
C GLY A 139 5.24 11.82 -2.93
N SER A 140 4.30 10.95 -3.27
CA SER A 140 4.41 10.07 -4.45
C SER A 140 4.36 10.84 -5.77
N CYS A 141 5.30 10.55 -6.68
CA CYS A 141 5.31 11.07 -8.05
C CYS A 141 4.61 10.16 -9.06
N SER A 142 3.85 9.15 -8.64
CA SER A 142 3.11 8.24 -9.54
C SER A 142 2.01 8.96 -10.35
N THR A 143 1.66 8.44 -11.52
CA THR A 143 0.57 8.99 -12.37
C THR A 143 -0.76 9.09 -11.61
N ALA A 144 -1.14 8.07 -10.84
CA ALA A 144 -2.39 8.10 -10.07
C ALA A 144 -2.39 9.23 -9.01
N THR A 145 -1.29 9.40 -8.28
CA THR A 145 -1.18 10.48 -7.28
C THR A 145 -1.22 11.87 -7.92
N ARG A 146 -0.59 12.06 -9.10
CA ARG A 146 -0.67 13.35 -9.82
C ARG A 146 -2.10 13.69 -10.25
N ALA A 147 -2.82 12.72 -10.81
CA ALA A 147 -4.23 12.88 -11.17
C ALA A 147 -5.12 13.19 -9.94
N GLN A 148 -4.84 12.58 -8.78
CA GLN A 148 -5.56 12.84 -7.53
C GLN A 148 -5.32 14.26 -7.01
N ILE A 149 -4.09 14.76 -7.10
CA ILE A 149 -3.74 16.15 -6.74
C ILE A 149 -4.47 17.13 -7.65
N GLU A 150 -4.42 16.90 -8.97
CA GLU A 150 -5.12 17.74 -9.96
C GLU A 150 -6.63 17.79 -9.69
N ALA A 151 -7.25 16.64 -9.45
CA ALA A 151 -8.67 16.56 -9.12
C ALA A 151 -9.01 17.30 -7.82
N ALA A 152 -8.19 17.16 -6.77
CA ALA A 152 -8.38 17.86 -5.50
C ALA A 152 -8.27 19.39 -5.66
N ILE A 153 -7.27 19.87 -6.41
CA ILE A 153 -7.10 21.30 -6.71
C ILE A 153 -8.29 21.82 -7.52
N ALA A 154 -8.73 21.07 -8.54
CA ALA A 154 -9.89 21.44 -9.36
C ALA A 154 -11.19 21.50 -8.53
N ALA A 155 -11.30 20.68 -7.49
CA ALA A 155 -12.39 20.70 -6.53
C ALA A 155 -12.29 21.83 -5.48
N GLY A 156 -11.25 22.66 -5.53
CA GLY A 156 -11.06 23.82 -4.65
C GLY A 156 -10.27 23.54 -3.38
N MET A 157 -9.62 22.38 -3.25
CA MET A 157 -8.76 22.07 -2.10
C MET A 157 -7.55 23.02 -2.09
N PRO A 158 -7.28 23.76 -1.00
CA PRO A 158 -6.11 24.62 -0.91
C PRO A 158 -4.85 23.76 -0.96
N ALA A 159 -4.00 24.00 -1.97
CA ALA A 159 -2.84 23.17 -2.21
C ALA A 159 -1.55 23.99 -2.24
N ARG A 160 -0.48 23.42 -1.69
CA ARG A 160 0.87 23.99 -1.73
C ARG A 160 1.88 22.94 -2.18
N ARG A 161 2.58 23.25 -3.25
CA ARG A 161 3.66 22.41 -3.75
C ARG A 161 4.95 22.67 -2.98
N ILE A 162 5.63 21.59 -2.61
CA ILE A 162 7.00 21.58 -2.12
C ILE A 162 7.95 21.53 -3.31
N ASP A 163 8.89 22.48 -3.35
CA ASP A 163 10.06 22.40 -4.23
C ASP A 163 11.23 21.74 -3.47
N PRO A 164 11.71 20.56 -3.90
CA PRO A 164 12.82 19.89 -3.24
C PRO A 164 14.12 20.69 -3.23
N GLU A 165 14.39 21.51 -4.26
CA GLU A 165 15.59 22.35 -4.30
C GLU A 165 15.48 23.49 -3.28
N ALA A 166 14.29 24.06 -3.13
CA ALA A 166 14.03 25.11 -2.15
C ALA A 166 14.18 24.57 -0.72
N ILE A 167 13.58 23.42 -0.41
CA ILE A 167 13.74 22.77 0.91
C ILE A 167 15.20 22.40 1.20
N ALA A 168 15.96 21.96 0.19
CA ALA A 168 17.38 21.66 0.36
C ALA A 168 18.19 22.90 0.73
N ALA A 169 17.80 24.06 0.21
CA ALA A 169 18.48 25.33 0.42
C ALA A 169 18.08 26.02 1.74
N ASP A 170 16.81 25.91 2.13
CA ASP A 170 16.26 26.57 3.31
C ASP A 170 15.29 25.65 4.08
N PRO A 171 15.76 25.02 5.16
CA PRO A 171 14.92 24.21 6.04
C PRO A 171 13.77 25.00 6.71
N ALA A 172 13.86 26.34 6.82
CA ALA A 172 12.79 27.16 7.40
C ALA A 172 11.51 27.15 6.54
N LEU A 173 11.59 26.66 5.29
CA LEU A 173 10.40 26.46 4.45
C LEU A 173 9.41 25.47 5.05
N VAL A 174 9.84 24.51 5.88
CA VAL A 174 8.92 23.63 6.60
C VAL A 174 8.01 24.43 7.53
N GLU A 175 8.57 25.38 8.29
CA GLU A 175 7.79 26.26 9.17
C GLU A 175 6.84 27.15 8.36
N ALA A 176 7.32 27.73 7.25
CA ALA A 176 6.47 28.53 6.36
C ALA A 176 5.29 27.72 5.76
N LEU A 177 5.51 26.44 5.43
CA LEU A 177 4.46 25.54 4.96
C LEU A 177 3.45 25.22 6.08
N LEU A 178 3.91 25.05 7.31
CA LEU A 178 3.05 24.85 8.48
C LEU A 178 2.21 26.08 8.81
N ASP A 179 2.79 27.29 8.73
CA ASP A 179 2.06 28.54 8.93
C ASP A 179 1.00 28.76 7.84
N TRP A 180 1.36 28.46 6.59
CA TRP A 180 0.37 28.44 5.51
C TRP A 180 -0.75 27.44 5.80
N ALA A 181 -0.41 26.19 6.15
CA ALA A 181 -1.41 25.15 6.43
C ALA A 181 -2.34 25.56 7.58
N ARG A 182 -1.80 26.11 8.66
CA ARG A 182 -2.56 26.64 9.80
C ARG A 182 -3.65 27.60 9.36
N SER A 183 -3.34 28.52 8.44
CA SER A 183 -4.32 29.48 7.90
C SER A 183 -5.45 28.85 7.10
N GLN A 184 -5.31 27.59 6.67
CA GLN A 184 -6.28 26.86 5.86
C GLN A 184 -7.12 25.87 6.68
N LEU A 185 -6.66 25.43 7.87
CA LEU A 185 -7.29 24.35 8.64
C LEU A 185 -8.74 24.67 9.07
N GLU A 186 -9.07 25.93 9.36
CA GLU A 186 -10.43 26.32 9.74
C GLU A 186 -11.41 26.36 8.56
N GLY A 187 -10.91 26.63 7.35
CA GLY A 187 -11.71 26.86 6.14
C GLY A 187 -11.69 25.72 5.13
N GLY A 188 -10.85 24.71 5.32
CA GLY A 188 -10.69 23.62 4.37
C GLY A 188 -9.64 22.59 4.78
N ILE A 189 -9.22 21.79 3.80
CA ILE A 189 -8.29 20.68 3.98
C ILE A 189 -7.01 21.03 3.22
N PRO A 190 -5.92 21.47 3.90
CA PRO A 190 -4.67 21.75 3.21
C PRO A 190 -4.08 20.47 2.59
N LEU A 191 -3.73 20.58 1.31
CA LEU A 191 -2.97 19.59 0.55
C LEU A 191 -1.54 20.08 0.37
N ILE A 192 -0.57 19.42 1.00
CA ILE A 192 0.85 19.69 0.76
C ILE A 192 1.42 18.53 -0.05
N TYR A 193 2.06 18.82 -1.17
CA TYR A 193 2.53 17.79 -2.09
C TYR A 193 3.90 18.10 -2.69
N SER A 194 4.66 17.07 -3.02
CA SER A 194 5.96 17.18 -3.73
C SER A 194 5.95 16.49 -5.09
N SER A 195 4.79 15.99 -5.53
CA SER A 195 4.65 15.28 -6.81
C SER A 195 5.11 16.15 -7.98
N ALA A 196 5.87 15.53 -8.88
CA ALA A 196 6.42 16.13 -10.08
C ALA A 196 6.34 15.15 -11.25
N GLU A 197 6.41 15.66 -12.48
CA GLU A 197 6.51 14.82 -13.68
C GLU A 197 7.86 14.07 -13.73
N PRO A 198 7.94 12.89 -14.38
CA PRO A 198 9.17 12.08 -14.41
C PRO A 198 10.42 12.83 -14.88
N GLU A 199 10.28 13.72 -15.87
CA GLU A 199 11.39 14.54 -16.39
C GLU A 199 11.92 15.50 -15.32
N GLU A 200 11.02 16.09 -14.54
CA GLU A 200 11.37 16.98 -13.45
C GLU A 200 12.01 16.22 -12.28
N VAL A 201 11.48 15.05 -11.94
CA VAL A 201 12.10 14.16 -10.94
C VAL A 201 13.53 13.80 -11.36
N ALA A 202 13.74 13.42 -12.62
CA ALA A 202 15.07 13.09 -13.15
C ALA A 202 16.04 14.28 -13.07
N ARG A 203 15.55 15.50 -13.35
CA ARG A 203 16.33 16.74 -13.24
C ARG A 203 16.71 17.07 -11.79
N ILE A 204 15.77 16.90 -10.85
CA ILE A 204 16.04 17.11 -9.42
C ILE A 204 17.05 16.08 -8.92
N GLN A 205 16.87 14.82 -9.30
CA GLN A 205 17.78 13.73 -8.94
C GLN A 205 19.18 13.91 -9.53
N SER A 206 19.32 14.50 -10.72
CA SER A 206 20.64 14.77 -11.30
C SER A 206 21.40 15.89 -10.58
N ARG A 207 20.67 16.85 -9.99
CA ARG A 207 21.26 17.96 -9.22
C ARG A 207 21.55 17.61 -7.76
N LEU A 208 20.58 17.00 -7.08
CA LEU A 208 20.67 16.69 -5.64
C LEU A 208 21.23 15.30 -5.35
N GLY A 209 21.19 14.40 -6.33
CA GLY A 209 21.48 12.98 -6.17
C GLY A 209 20.23 12.18 -5.78
N VAL A 210 20.02 11.03 -6.41
CA VAL A 210 18.87 10.13 -6.15
C VAL A 210 18.75 9.77 -4.67
N GLN A 211 19.88 9.44 -4.02
CA GLN A 211 19.91 9.04 -2.62
C GLN A 211 19.58 10.17 -1.63
N ARG A 212 19.61 11.42 -2.09
CA ARG A 212 19.44 12.59 -1.23
C ARG A 212 18.10 13.28 -1.47
N ALA A 213 17.62 13.32 -2.72
CA ALA A 213 16.37 13.96 -3.08
C ALA A 213 15.13 13.30 -2.41
N GLY A 214 15.08 11.96 -2.38
CA GLY A 214 13.96 11.22 -1.77
C GLY A 214 13.88 11.43 -0.27
N ALA A 215 14.94 11.08 0.45
CA ALA A 215 15.00 11.20 1.92
C ALA A 215 14.77 12.64 2.42
N LEU A 216 15.22 13.65 1.68
CA LEU A 216 14.98 15.06 2.02
C LEU A 216 13.47 15.39 2.03
N ILE A 217 12.75 14.94 1.00
CA ILE A 217 11.31 15.15 0.91
C ILE A 217 10.55 14.32 1.93
N GLU A 218 10.96 13.08 2.16
CA GLU A 218 10.40 12.22 3.20
C GLU A 218 10.54 12.87 4.58
N GLN A 219 11.72 13.41 4.91
CA GLN A 219 11.97 14.11 6.16
C GLN A 219 11.13 15.39 6.28
N ALA A 220 11.05 16.20 5.22
CA ALA A 220 10.21 17.40 5.23
C ALA A 220 8.73 17.07 5.44
N MET A 221 8.20 16.07 4.72
CA MET A 221 6.81 15.60 4.90
C MET A 221 6.57 15.07 6.31
N ALA A 222 7.53 14.36 6.89
CA ALA A 222 7.44 13.85 8.25
C ALA A 222 7.38 14.97 9.30
N GLU A 223 8.22 16.01 9.17
CA GLU A 223 8.16 17.17 10.07
C GLU A 223 6.87 17.99 9.88
N ILE A 224 6.41 18.14 8.64
CA ILE A 224 5.11 18.79 8.36
C ILE A 224 3.97 17.98 9.00
N ALA A 225 3.98 16.64 8.91
CA ALA A 225 2.97 15.82 9.56
C ALA A 225 2.95 16.00 11.09
N ALA A 226 4.13 16.00 11.72
CA ALA A 226 4.25 16.24 13.16
C ALA A 226 3.73 17.64 13.55
N GLY A 227 4.08 18.67 12.78
CA GLY A 227 3.57 20.02 12.98
C GLY A 227 2.05 20.13 12.81
N LEU A 228 1.49 19.49 11.78
CA LEU A 228 0.04 19.45 11.54
C LEU A 228 -0.72 18.79 12.70
N VAL A 229 -0.22 17.66 13.20
CA VAL A 229 -0.80 16.99 14.37
C VAL A 229 -0.72 17.90 15.61
N ALA A 230 0.41 18.58 15.81
CA ALA A 230 0.54 19.56 16.90
C ALA A 230 -0.42 20.77 16.75
N LEU A 231 -0.84 21.09 15.52
CA LEU A 231 -1.86 22.10 15.22
C LEU A 231 -3.31 21.58 15.36
N GLY A 232 -3.50 20.33 15.79
CA GLY A 232 -4.82 19.74 16.03
C GLY A 232 -5.39 18.95 14.84
N VAL A 233 -4.57 18.56 13.87
CA VAL A 233 -4.99 17.60 12.84
C VAL A 233 -5.15 16.21 13.47
N THR A 234 -6.35 15.65 13.36
CA THR A 234 -6.70 14.30 13.82
C THR A 234 -7.04 13.36 12.67
N ARG A 235 -7.11 13.86 11.43
CA ARG A 235 -7.44 13.09 10.22
C ARG A 235 -6.41 13.39 9.13
N LEU A 236 -5.57 12.42 8.80
CA LEU A 236 -4.45 12.64 7.90
C LEU A 236 -4.42 11.60 6.78
N ILE A 237 -4.45 12.08 5.53
CA ILE A 237 -4.20 11.23 4.36
C ILE A 237 -2.73 11.40 3.96
N VAL A 238 -2.02 10.30 3.75
CA VAL A 238 -0.64 10.29 3.27
C VAL A 238 -0.54 9.46 1.99
N ALA A 239 -0.04 10.06 0.91
CA ALA A 239 0.13 9.41 -0.39
C ALA A 239 1.60 9.21 -0.76
N GLY A 240 2.01 7.94 -0.88
CA GLY A 240 3.38 7.48 -1.14
C GLY A 240 3.83 6.50 -0.06
N GLY A 241 4.45 5.39 -0.46
CA GLY A 241 4.83 4.32 0.48
C GLY A 241 5.92 4.78 1.44
N GLU A 242 6.99 5.35 0.88
CA GLU A 242 8.13 5.91 1.59
C GLU A 242 7.70 7.11 2.45
N THR A 243 6.85 7.99 1.91
CA THR A 243 6.26 9.12 2.65
C THR A 243 5.40 8.64 3.83
N SER A 244 4.56 7.62 3.61
CA SER A 244 3.75 7.01 4.67
C SER A 244 4.63 6.42 5.77
N GLY A 245 5.71 5.72 5.39
CA GLY A 245 6.69 5.19 6.34
C GLY A 245 7.32 6.28 7.20
N ALA A 246 7.86 7.32 6.57
CA ALA A 246 8.50 8.43 7.26
C ALA A 246 7.54 9.18 8.20
N VAL A 247 6.29 9.41 7.78
CA VAL A 247 5.27 10.07 8.60
C VAL A 247 4.87 9.22 9.81
N VAL A 248 4.57 7.93 9.61
CA VAL A 248 4.19 7.00 10.68
C VAL A 248 5.32 6.86 11.70
N GLU A 249 6.56 6.74 11.24
CA GLU A 249 7.74 6.67 12.11
C GLU A 249 7.91 7.96 12.93
N ARG A 250 7.84 9.12 12.28
CA ARG A 250 8.01 10.42 12.94
C ARG A 250 6.93 10.76 13.96
N LEU A 251 5.69 10.32 13.70
CA LEU A 251 4.56 10.45 14.61
C LEU A 251 4.60 9.41 15.75
N GLY A 252 5.48 8.41 15.67
CA GLY A 252 5.60 7.36 16.69
C GLY A 252 4.42 6.40 16.70
N VAL A 253 3.71 6.23 15.57
CA VAL A 253 2.56 5.33 15.45
C VAL A 253 3.04 3.88 15.48
N ARG A 254 2.71 3.15 16.54
CA ARG A 254 3.18 1.76 16.76
C ARG A 254 2.19 0.68 16.37
N ALA A 255 0.90 0.99 16.44
CA ALA A 255 -0.17 0.07 16.13
C ALA A 255 -1.38 0.85 15.60
N ILE A 256 -2.08 0.21 14.67
CA ILE A 256 -3.27 0.76 14.04
C ILE A 256 -4.38 -0.30 14.03
N GLU A 257 -5.61 0.17 14.14
CA GLU A 257 -6.81 -0.59 13.82
C GLU A 257 -7.20 -0.35 12.37
N ILE A 258 -7.62 -1.40 11.66
CA ILE A 258 -8.08 -1.32 10.27
C ILE A 258 -9.56 -0.98 10.24
N GLY A 259 -9.92 0.08 9.52
CA GLY A 259 -11.27 0.60 9.35
C GLY A 259 -11.88 0.32 7.98
N PRO A 260 -12.85 1.15 7.55
CA PRO A 260 -13.51 1.00 6.26
C PRO A 260 -12.55 1.20 5.09
N GLU A 261 -12.80 0.50 4.00
CA GLU A 261 -12.04 0.63 2.76
C GLU A 261 -12.50 1.86 1.97
N ILE A 262 -11.60 2.82 1.73
CA ILE A 262 -11.89 4.04 0.92
C ILE A 262 -11.90 3.69 -0.56
N ASP A 263 -10.87 2.97 -0.99
CA ASP A 263 -10.68 2.41 -2.32
C ASP A 263 -9.95 1.07 -2.17
N PRO A 264 -10.03 0.14 -3.15
CA PRO A 264 -9.43 -1.18 -3.06
C PRO A 264 -7.97 -1.18 -2.57
N GLY A 265 -7.74 -1.75 -1.39
CA GLY A 265 -6.42 -1.83 -0.76
C GLY A 265 -5.98 -0.59 0.02
N VAL A 266 -6.85 0.40 0.24
CA VAL A 266 -6.56 1.61 1.02
C VAL A 266 -7.70 1.88 2.01
N PRO A 267 -7.61 1.36 3.24
CA PRO A 267 -8.58 1.66 4.29
C PRO A 267 -8.21 2.91 5.09
N TRP A 268 -9.20 3.47 5.78
CA TRP A 268 -8.92 4.27 6.98
C TRP A 268 -8.35 3.37 8.06
N THR A 269 -7.47 3.93 8.88
CA THR A 269 -6.87 3.27 10.02
C THR A 269 -6.87 4.21 11.21
N ARG A 270 -6.97 3.67 12.44
CA ARG A 270 -6.95 4.45 13.67
C ARG A 270 -5.73 4.09 14.50
N CYS A 271 -4.96 5.08 14.94
CA CYS A 271 -3.88 4.83 15.89
C CYS A 271 -4.44 4.30 17.21
N LEU A 272 -3.80 3.26 17.77
CA LEU A 272 -4.19 2.64 19.04
C LEU A 272 -3.57 3.33 20.27
N ASP A 273 -2.87 4.45 20.08
CA ASP A 273 -2.35 5.27 21.18
C ASP A 273 -3.37 6.37 21.52
N ASP A 274 -3.96 6.30 22.71
CA ASP A 274 -4.95 7.28 23.18
C ASP A 274 -4.40 8.71 23.26
N GLN A 275 -3.07 8.88 23.35
CA GLN A 275 -2.42 10.20 23.33
C GLN A 275 -2.28 10.78 21.91
N LEU A 276 -2.49 9.94 20.89
CA LEU A 276 -2.45 10.30 19.48
C LEU A 276 -3.75 9.85 18.81
N PRO A 277 -4.88 10.56 19.04
CA PRO A 277 -6.20 10.20 18.52
C PRO A 277 -6.30 10.54 17.01
N LEU A 278 -5.47 9.87 16.22
CA LEU A 278 -5.22 10.12 14.82
C LEU A 278 -5.80 8.99 13.98
N VAL A 279 -6.58 9.34 12.96
CA VAL A 279 -6.93 8.45 11.86
C VAL A 279 -6.07 8.75 10.64
N LEU A 280 -5.57 7.68 10.01
CA LEU A 280 -4.64 7.70 8.90
C LEU A 280 -5.20 6.93 7.71
N ALA A 281 -5.09 7.50 6.52
CA ALA A 281 -5.22 6.75 5.27
C ALA A 281 -3.86 6.75 4.57
N LEU A 282 -3.20 5.58 4.55
CA LEU A 282 -1.86 5.40 4.00
C LEU A 282 -1.95 4.81 2.60
N LYS A 283 -1.88 5.67 1.58
CA LYS A 283 -2.14 5.31 0.18
C LYS A 283 -0.83 5.07 -0.56
N SER A 284 -0.62 3.87 -1.07
CA SER A 284 0.47 3.61 -2.02
C SER A 284 0.29 4.44 -3.31
N GLY A 285 1.37 4.77 -4.00
CA GLY A 285 1.38 5.73 -5.10
C GLY A 285 0.35 5.42 -6.20
N ASN A 286 0.28 4.17 -6.66
CA ASN A 286 -0.58 3.76 -7.78
C ASN A 286 -2.02 3.38 -7.39
N PHE A 287 -2.42 3.56 -6.13
CA PHE A 287 -3.73 3.15 -5.63
C PHE A 287 -4.72 4.33 -5.59
N GLY A 288 -6.01 4.00 -5.57
CA GLY A 288 -7.12 4.94 -5.47
C GLY A 288 -7.57 5.55 -6.80
N ALA A 289 -8.83 5.91 -6.87
CA ALA A 289 -9.42 6.62 -8.00
C ALA A 289 -8.98 8.11 -8.01
N PRO A 290 -9.21 8.86 -9.10
CA PRO A 290 -8.86 10.28 -9.17
C PRO A 290 -9.50 11.15 -8.08
N ASP A 291 -10.68 10.77 -7.58
CA ASP A 291 -11.42 11.50 -6.55
C ASP A 291 -11.04 11.12 -5.11
N PHE A 292 -9.98 10.30 -4.91
CA PHE A 292 -9.61 9.74 -3.61
C PHE A 292 -9.50 10.79 -2.49
N PHE A 293 -8.79 11.90 -2.71
CA PHE A 293 -8.63 12.96 -1.69
C PHE A 293 -9.91 13.76 -1.41
N ILE A 294 -10.96 13.59 -2.22
CA ILE A 294 -12.24 14.26 -2.08
C ILE A 294 -13.23 13.34 -1.34
N LYS A 295 -13.30 12.06 -1.73
CA LYS A 295 -14.29 11.12 -1.18
C LYS A 295 -13.89 10.49 0.15
N ALA A 296 -12.59 10.36 0.45
CA ALA A 296 -12.09 9.62 1.60
C ALA A 296 -12.78 10.00 2.92
N TRP A 297 -13.10 11.27 3.10
CA TRP A 297 -13.67 11.82 4.34
C TRP A 297 -15.08 11.32 4.65
N GLN A 298 -15.82 10.80 3.66
CA GLN A 298 -17.22 10.36 3.82
C GLN A 298 -17.38 9.15 4.74
N GLN A 299 -16.29 8.42 5.02
CA GLN A 299 -16.27 7.22 5.86
C GLN A 299 -15.90 7.51 7.32
N LEU A 300 -15.64 8.77 7.67
CA LEU A 300 -15.32 9.17 9.03
C LEU A 300 -16.58 9.72 9.71
N SER A 301 -16.79 9.29 10.96
CA SER A 301 -17.87 9.77 11.83
C SER A 301 -17.38 10.54 13.05
#